data_AF-A0A1M6CEV2-F1
#
_entry.id   AF-A0A1M6CEV2-F1
#
_cell.length_a   1.000
_cell.length_b   1.000
_cell.length_c   1.000
_cell.angle_alpha   90.00
_cell.angle_beta   90.00
_cell.angle_gamma   90.00
#
_symmetry.space_group_name_H-M   'P 1'
#
loop_
_entity.id
_entity.type
_entity.pdbx_description
1 polymer ?
#
loop_
_entity_poly.entity_id
_entity_poly.type
_entity_poly.pdbx_seq_one_letter_code
_entity_poly.pdbx_strand_id
1 'polypeptide(L)' 'MKKYNMHVSPQMMGPGFKLARAYVPFQVMDKIYEPWKGLMRGTIFPELYDPYPKKKRSEED' A
#
# COMPACT_ATOMS: atom_id res chain seq x y z
N MET A 1 9.22 8.31 -24.28
CA MET A 1 9.48 7.43 -23.12
C MET A 1 9.49 5.98 -23.58
N LYS A 2 10.66 5.33 -23.59
CA LYS A 2 10.76 3.90 -23.97
C LYS A 2 10.26 3.04 -22.80
N LYS A 3 9.39 2.08 -23.10
CA LYS A 3 8.89 1.09 -22.13
C LYS A 3 10.00 0.11 -21.83
N TYR A 4 10.64 0.22 -20.67
CA TYR A 4 11.62 -0.77 -20.23
C TYR A 4 10.87 -1.98 -19.69
N ASN A 5 10.86 -3.05 -20.49
CA ASN A 5 10.42 -4.37 -20.07
C ASN A 5 11.51 -4.94 -19.12
N MET A 6 11.48 -4.53 -17.87
CA MET A 6 12.48 -4.87 -16.86
C MET A 6 12.31 -6.31 -16.41
N HIS A 7 12.95 -7.25 -17.10
CA HIS A 7 13.30 -8.54 -16.50
C HIS A 7 14.44 -8.29 -15.52
N VAL A 8 14.11 -7.87 -14.30
CA VAL A 8 15.10 -7.62 -13.24
C VAL A 8 15.60 -8.97 -12.74
N SER A 9 16.81 -9.36 -13.13
CA SER A 9 17.49 -10.46 -12.46
C SER A 9 17.85 -10.03 -11.03
N PRO A 10 17.70 -10.89 -10.00
CA PRO A 10 17.96 -10.53 -8.60
C PRO A 10 19.37 -9.95 -8.36
N GLN A 11 20.32 -10.26 -9.25
CA GLN A 11 21.71 -9.79 -9.23
C GLN A 11 21.84 -8.26 -9.45
N MET A 12 20.78 -7.58 -9.91
CA MET A 12 20.78 -6.13 -10.19
C MET A 12 20.21 -5.27 -9.05
N MET A 13 19.80 -5.85 -7.91
CA MET A 13 19.38 -5.05 -6.75
C MET A 13 20.61 -4.44 -6.06
N GLY A 14 20.91 -3.18 -6.41
CA GLY A 14 21.97 -2.41 -5.77
C GLY A 14 21.64 -1.95 -4.34
N PRO A 15 22.62 -1.37 -3.61
CA PRO A 15 22.39 -0.78 -2.29
C PRO A 15 21.33 0.33 -2.40
N GLY A 16 20.18 0.15 -1.73
CA GLY A 16 19.07 1.12 -1.75
C GLY A 16 17.72 0.53 -2.18
N PHE A 17 17.71 -0.63 -2.84
CA PHE A 17 16.47 -1.38 -3.06
C PHE A 17 15.96 -1.97 -1.74
N LYS A 18 14.65 -1.84 -1.49
CA LYS A 18 13.96 -2.47 -0.36
C LYS A 18 13.04 -3.54 -0.89
N LEU A 19 12.99 -4.69 -0.20
CA LEU A 19 11.99 -5.71 -0.48
C LEU A 19 10.58 -5.13 -0.30
N ALA A 20 9.65 -5.58 -1.12
CA ALA A 20 8.24 -5.29 -0.91
C ALA A 20 7.84 -5.75 0.50
N ARG A 21 7.09 -4.91 1.22
CA ARG A 21 6.58 -5.22 2.54
C ARG A 21 5.07 -5.34 2.45
N ALA A 22 4.52 -6.45 2.96
CA ALA A 22 3.11 -6.53 3.29
C ALA A 22 2.94 -5.95 4.69
N TYR A 23 2.35 -4.76 4.79
CA TYR A 23 1.93 -4.21 6.07
C TYR A 23 0.47 -4.60 6.34
N VAL A 24 0.23 -5.34 7.42
CA VAL A 24 -1.10 -5.78 7.83
C VAL A 24 -1.37 -5.24 9.24
N PRO A 25 -2.13 -4.14 9.36
CA PRO A 25 -2.58 -3.60 10.64
C PRO A 25 -3.38 -4.60 11.48
N PHE A 26 -3.31 -4.45 12.81
CA PHE A 26 -4.16 -5.21 13.73
C PHE A 26 -5.61 -4.79 13.59
N GLN A 27 -6.50 -5.79 13.44
CA GLN A 27 -7.92 -5.57 13.26
C GLN A 27 -8.67 -5.57 14.60
N VAL A 28 -9.39 -4.50 14.93
CA VAL A 28 -10.09 -4.35 16.22
C VAL A 28 -11.61 -4.37 16.01
N MET A 29 -12.27 -5.42 16.52
CA MET A 29 -13.70 -5.67 16.25
C MET A 29 -14.64 -4.57 16.79
N ASP A 30 -14.30 -3.93 17.90
CA ASP A 30 -15.15 -2.87 18.50
C ASP A 30 -15.07 -1.53 17.77
N LYS A 31 -14.25 -1.43 16.70
CA LYS A 31 -14.02 -0.18 15.96
C LYS A 31 -14.17 -0.40 14.46
N ILE A 32 -15.33 -0.88 14.04
CA ILE A 32 -15.64 -1.13 12.62
C ILE A 32 -16.49 -0.03 11.99
N TYR A 33 -16.44 0.05 10.66
CA TYR A 33 -17.40 0.82 9.89
C TYR A 33 -18.79 0.17 9.92
N GLU A 34 -19.82 1.01 9.77
CA GLU A 34 -21.17 0.53 9.44
C GLU A 34 -21.16 -0.28 8.12
N PRO A 35 -22.09 -1.23 7.94
CA PRO A 35 -22.06 -2.16 6.80
C PRO A 35 -21.96 -1.50 5.42
N TRP A 36 -22.74 -0.45 5.16
CA TRP A 36 -22.73 0.26 3.87
C TRP A 36 -21.37 0.92 3.60
N LYS A 37 -20.74 1.49 4.63
CA LYS A 37 -19.45 2.14 4.53
C LYS A 37 -18.34 1.10 4.37
N GLY A 38 -18.43 -0.03 5.08
CA GLY A 38 -17.52 -1.16 4.92
C GLY A 38 -17.54 -1.71 3.50
N LEU A 39 -18.73 -1.86 2.91
CA LEU A 39 -18.92 -2.26 1.52
C LEU A 39 -18.26 -1.27 0.55
N MET A 40 -18.47 0.03 0.73
CA MET A 40 -17.87 1.06 -0.13
C MET A 40 -16.34 1.12 -0.02
N ARG A 41 -15.78 0.80 1.16
CA ARG A 41 -14.34 0.87 1.43
C ARG A 41 -13.61 -0.44 1.13
N GLY A 42 -14.34 -1.54 0.92
CA GLY A 42 -13.78 -2.89 0.70
C GLY A 42 -13.25 -3.56 1.97
N THR A 43 -13.51 -2.98 3.14
CA THR A 43 -13.11 -3.49 4.47
C THR A 43 -14.00 -2.87 5.54
N ILE A 44 -14.37 -3.65 6.56
CA ILE A 44 -15.05 -3.11 7.75
C ILE A 44 -14.08 -2.44 8.72
N PHE A 45 -12.78 -2.71 8.61
CA PHE A 45 -11.75 -2.27 9.54
C PHE A 45 -11.13 -0.95 9.06
N PRO A 46 -11.30 0.17 9.79
CA PRO A 46 -10.75 1.48 9.41
C PRO A 46 -9.23 1.48 9.22
N GLU A 47 -8.52 0.73 10.05
CA GLU A 47 -7.07 0.56 9.99
C GLU A 47 -6.57 -0.05 8.67
N LEU A 48 -7.41 -0.81 7.96
CA LEU A 48 -7.07 -1.40 6.67
C LEU A 48 -7.41 -0.47 5.49
N TYR A 49 -8.12 0.62 5.72
CA TYR A 49 -8.49 1.55 4.68
C TYR A 49 -7.38 2.60 4.45
N ASP A 50 -6.65 2.47 3.33
CA ASP A 50 -5.49 3.32 2.98
C ASP A 50 -4.41 3.35 4.09
N PRO A 51 -3.86 2.19 4.48
CA PRO A 51 -2.97 2.08 5.65
C PRO A 51 -1.59 2.67 5.42
N TYR A 52 -1.25 2.99 4.18
CA TYR A 52 0.05 3.55 3.83
C TYR A 52 0.01 5.07 4.00
N PRO A 53 1.06 5.68 4.58
CA PRO A 53 1.14 7.13 4.66
C PRO A 53 1.00 7.71 3.26
N LYS A 54 0.08 8.67 3.10
CA LYS A 54 0.00 9.44 1.85
C LYS A 54 1.35 10.11 1.66
N LYS A 55 2.13 9.62 0.70
CA LYS A 55 3.37 10.27 0.29
C LYS A 55 2.95 11.70 -0.06
N LYS A 56 3.58 12.72 0.54
CA LYS A 56 3.46 14.07 0.00
C LYS A 56 3.83 13.94 -1.47
N ARG A 57 2.92 14.28 -2.40
CA ARG A 57 3.29 14.49 -3.80
C ARG A 57 4.48 15.44 -3.73
N SER A 58 5.63 15.00 -4.23
CA SER A 58 6.72 15.93 -4.48
C SER A 58 6.16 17.00 -5.43
N GLU A 59 6.59 18.25 -5.30
CA GLU A 59 6.15 19.37 -6.15
C GLU A 59 6.49 19.18 -7.65
N GLU A 60 7.09 18.05 -8.00
CA GLU A 60 7.52 17.63 -9.34
C GLU A 60 6.69 16.47 -9.93
N ASP A 61 5.56 16.08 -9.32
CA ASP A 61 4.58 15.13 -9.91
C ASP A 61 3.52 15.81 -10.78
#